data_AF-A0A3D5ZF33-F1
#
_entry.id   AF-A0A3D5ZF33-F1
#
_cell.length_a   1.000
_cell.length_b   1.000
_cell.length_c   1.000
_cell.angle_alpha   90.00
_cell.angle_beta   90.00
_cell.angle_gamma   90.00
#
_symmetry.space_group_name_H-M   'P 1'
#
loop_
_entity.id
_entity.type
_entity.pdbx_description
1 polymer ?
#
loop_
_entity_poly.entity_id
_entity_poly.type
_entity_poly.pdbx_seq_one_letter_code
_entity_poly.pdbx_strand_id
1 'polypeptide(L)'
;MSVFALSNGVFAQANDLCADAEALVLGAAAVAGDNTLATATADALGTSTGAPEVWYSFVGTGNTVNVETFAGSMTDSQIAIWDACGGASVASDDDGGTGAMSL
;
A
#
# COMPACT_ATOMS: atom_id res chain seq x y z
N MET A 1 -6.67 -25.25 24.00
CA MET A 1 -5.25 -25.64 23.88
C MET A 1 -4.70 -24.86 22.71
N SER A 2 -4.05 -23.73 22.98
CA SER A 2 -3.44 -22.92 21.93
C SER A 2 -1.96 -23.27 21.91
N VAL A 3 -1.50 -23.81 20.78
CA VAL A 3 -0.09 -24.08 20.54
C VAL A 3 0.40 -22.93 19.67
N PHE A 4 1.27 -22.07 20.21
CA PHE A 4 2.01 -21.11 19.40
C PHE A 4 3.33 -21.76 18.99
N ALA A 5 3.58 -21.83 17.68
CA ALA A 5 4.89 -22.16 17.14
C ALA A 5 5.63 -20.86 16.83
N LEU A 6 6.76 -20.62 17.48
CA LEU A 6 7.70 -19.57 17.07
C LEU A 6 8.58 -20.17 15.97
N SER A 7 8.37 -19.77 14.71
CA SER A 7 9.37 -19.99 13.68
C SER A 7 10.31 -18.80 13.64
N ASN A 8 11.59 -19.05 13.36
CA ASN A 8 12.58 -18.01 13.10
C ASN A 8 12.39 -17.48 11.66
N GLY A 9 11.17 -17.04 11.36
CA GLY A 9 10.73 -16.55 10.07
C GLY A 9 10.88 -15.04 10.01
N VAL A 10 11.48 -14.56 8.93
CA VAL A 10 11.31 -13.19 8.48
C VAL A 10 9.88 -13.14 7.94
N PHE A 11 8.95 -12.57 8.71
CA PHE A 11 7.56 -12.46 8.31
C PHE A 11 7.37 -11.19 7.48
N ALA A 12 6.68 -11.31 6.35
CA ALA A 12 6.20 -10.16 5.63
C ALA A 12 5.16 -9.40 6.46
N GLN A 13 4.84 -8.20 6.03
CA GLN A 13 3.90 -7.32 6.71
C GLN A 13 2.49 -7.92 6.70
N ALA A 14 1.67 -7.59 7.70
CA ALA A 14 0.34 -8.18 7.83
C ALA A 14 -0.54 -7.89 6.59
N ASN A 15 -0.30 -6.75 5.95
CA ASN A 15 -0.97 -6.30 4.73
C ASN A 15 -0.07 -6.46 3.48
N ASP A 16 0.79 -7.47 3.46
CA ASP A 16 1.65 -7.79 2.31
C ASP A 16 0.85 -8.17 1.05
N LEU A 17 -0.30 -8.82 1.23
CA LEU A 17 -1.16 -9.25 0.14
C LEU A 17 -2.47 -8.47 0.15
N CYS A 18 -3.03 -8.20 -1.04
CA CYS A 18 -4.32 -7.51 -1.15
C CYS A 18 -5.45 -8.22 -0.38
N ALA A 19 -5.41 -9.55 -0.29
CA ALA A 19 -6.39 -10.32 0.47
C ALA A 19 -6.41 -9.95 1.96
N ASP A 20 -5.30 -9.44 2.48
CA ASP A 20 -5.08 -9.06 3.88
C ASP A 20 -4.93 -7.52 4.04
N ALA A 21 -5.42 -6.74 3.07
CA ALA A 21 -5.27 -5.28 3.05
C ALA A 21 -5.80 -4.62 4.33
N GLU A 22 -5.00 -3.72 4.91
CA GLU A 22 -5.39 -2.99 6.12
C GLU A 22 -6.53 -2.00 5.80
N ALA A 23 -7.61 -2.04 6.59
CA ALA A 23 -8.75 -1.17 6.39
C ALA A 23 -8.47 0.26 6.89
N LEU A 24 -8.50 1.22 5.98
CA LEU A 24 -8.46 2.64 6.26
C LEU A 24 -9.86 3.21 6.45
N VAL A 25 -9.98 4.11 7.43
CA VAL A 25 -11.19 4.89 7.65
C VAL A 25 -11.01 6.27 7.04
N LEU A 26 -11.84 6.63 6.06
CA LEU A 26 -11.77 7.93 5.40
C LEU A 26 -11.91 9.08 6.41
N GLY A 27 -11.01 10.07 6.31
CA GLY A 27 -10.97 11.22 7.21
C GLY A 27 -10.36 10.95 8.60
N ALA A 28 -9.88 9.73 8.86
CA ALA A 28 -9.08 9.44 10.05
C ALA A 28 -7.64 9.96 9.89
N ALA A 29 -6.85 9.86 10.96
CA ALA A 29 -5.43 10.16 10.90
C ALA A 29 -4.69 9.18 9.97
N ALA A 30 -3.60 9.65 9.36
CA ALA A 30 -2.72 8.81 8.55
C ALA A 30 -2.21 7.61 9.36
N VAL A 31 -2.18 6.44 8.71
CA VAL A 31 -1.64 5.20 9.28
C VAL A 31 -0.18 5.07 8.85
N ALA A 32 0.68 4.63 9.77
CA ALA A 32 2.07 4.36 9.44
C ALA A 32 2.16 3.11 8.57
N GLY A 33 2.82 3.23 7.41
CA GLY A 33 3.15 2.10 6.54
C GLY A 33 4.61 1.70 6.70
N ASP A 34 4.87 0.41 6.48
CA ASP A 34 6.22 -0.15 6.38
C ASP A 34 6.14 -1.30 5.37
N ASN A 35 6.92 -1.25 4.30
CA ASN A 35 7.00 -2.27 3.25
C ASN A 35 8.26 -3.14 3.39
N THR A 36 8.94 -3.08 4.54
CA THR A 36 10.10 -3.93 4.84
C THR A 36 9.68 -5.39 4.71
N LEU A 37 10.40 -6.12 3.85
CA LEU A 37 10.16 -7.55 3.58
C LEU A 37 8.82 -7.88 2.93
N ALA A 38 8.11 -6.86 2.43
CA ALA A 38 6.94 -7.07 1.61
C ALA A 38 7.31 -7.64 0.23
N THR A 39 6.35 -8.28 -0.38
CA THR A 39 6.38 -8.79 -1.74
C THR A 39 6.36 -7.60 -2.71
N ALA A 40 7.22 -7.66 -3.72
CA ALA A 40 7.20 -6.70 -4.82
C ALA A 40 6.45 -7.31 -6.01
N THR A 41 5.45 -6.60 -6.55
CA THR A 41 4.82 -6.93 -7.83
C THR A 41 5.05 -5.83 -8.85
N ALA A 42 4.74 -6.10 -10.12
CA ALA A 42 4.91 -5.12 -11.17
C ALA A 42 4.09 -3.86 -10.85
N ASP A 43 4.72 -2.69 -10.98
CA ASP A 43 4.09 -1.45 -10.63
C ASP A 43 2.91 -1.12 -11.57
N ALA A 44 1.95 -0.33 -11.08
CA ALA A 44 0.72 -0.06 -11.84
C ALA A 44 0.94 0.91 -13.02
N LEU A 45 2.06 1.64 -13.01
CA LEU A 45 2.43 2.63 -14.01
C LEU A 45 3.22 2.01 -15.19
N GLY A 46 3.67 0.77 -15.06
CA GLY A 46 4.55 0.09 -16.00
C GLY A 46 5.94 0.74 -16.12
N THR A 47 6.37 1.52 -15.13
CA THR A 47 7.61 2.31 -15.19
C THR A 47 8.82 1.54 -14.68
N SER A 48 8.60 0.47 -13.91
CA SER A 48 9.62 -0.38 -13.32
C SER A 48 9.17 -1.84 -13.20
N THR A 49 10.05 -2.69 -12.66
CA THR A 49 9.72 -4.07 -12.31
C THR A 49 8.95 -4.20 -10.99
N GLY A 50 8.67 -3.09 -10.29
CA GLY A 50 8.06 -3.09 -8.97
C GLY A 50 9.01 -2.80 -7.82
N ALA A 51 8.45 -2.31 -6.72
CA ALA A 51 9.07 -2.20 -5.39
C ALA A 51 8.20 -2.95 -4.36
N PRO A 52 8.74 -3.31 -3.17
CA PRO A 52 7.93 -3.88 -2.10
C PRO A 52 6.73 -2.98 -1.79
N GLU A 53 5.55 -3.55 -1.71
CA GLU A 53 4.31 -2.79 -1.55
C GLU A 53 3.44 -3.37 -0.44
N VAL A 54 2.60 -2.53 0.15
CA VAL A 54 1.64 -2.92 1.18
C VAL A 54 0.26 -2.45 0.80
N TRP A 55 -0.74 -3.25 1.14
CA TRP A 55 -2.10 -3.06 0.68
C TRP A 55 -2.98 -2.41 1.74
N TYR A 56 -3.77 -1.44 1.29
CA TYR A 56 -4.78 -0.78 2.09
C TYR A 56 -6.13 -0.86 1.37
N SER A 57 -7.22 -0.95 2.14
CA SER A 57 -8.58 -0.95 1.62
C SER A 57 -9.40 0.16 2.27
N PHE A 58 -10.34 0.72 1.52
CA PHE A 58 -11.31 1.66 2.07
C PHE A 58 -12.65 1.47 1.37
N VAL A 59 -13.74 1.88 2.04
CA VAL A 59 -15.07 1.86 1.44
C VAL A 59 -15.34 3.24 0.83
N GLY A 60 -15.48 3.28 -0.50
CA GLY A 60 -15.84 4.50 -1.21
C GLY A 60 -17.22 5.03 -0.78
N THR A 61 -17.37 6.34 -0.73
CA THR A 61 -18.64 7.00 -0.34
C THR A 61 -19.47 7.45 -1.53
N GLY A 62 -18.99 7.22 -2.76
CA GLY A 62 -19.56 7.77 -3.99
C GLY A 62 -19.16 9.21 -4.28
N ASN A 63 -18.35 9.83 -3.41
CA ASN A 63 -17.74 11.14 -3.64
C ASN A 63 -16.24 10.99 -3.99
N THR A 64 -15.62 12.08 -4.41
CA THR A 64 -14.16 12.14 -4.57
C THR A 64 -13.46 11.83 -3.24
N VAL A 65 -12.44 10.98 -3.31
CA VAL A 65 -11.53 10.67 -2.21
C VAL A 65 -10.14 11.10 -2.65
N ASN A 66 -9.46 11.85 -1.80
CA ASN A 66 -8.04 12.13 -1.96
C ASN A 66 -7.25 11.06 -1.19
N VAL A 67 -6.19 10.55 -1.79
CA VAL A 67 -5.35 9.51 -1.21
C VAL A 67 -3.90 9.94 -1.37
N GLU A 68 -3.33 10.47 -0.29
CA GLU A 68 -1.97 10.97 -0.30
C GLU A 68 -1.05 10.08 0.55
N THR A 69 0.22 10.04 0.19
CA THR A 69 1.28 9.49 1.03
C THR A 69 2.06 10.63 1.69
N PHE A 70 2.55 10.39 2.91
CA PHE A 70 3.30 11.39 3.67
C PHE A 70 4.74 10.93 3.87
N ALA A 71 5.66 11.88 3.82
CA ALA A 71 7.08 11.60 3.97
C ALA A 71 7.37 10.92 5.33
N GLY A 72 7.93 9.71 5.25
CA GLY A 72 8.47 8.97 6.38
C GLY A 72 9.99 8.91 6.30
N SER A 73 10.55 7.71 6.46
CA SER A 73 11.97 7.45 6.13
C SER A 73 12.19 7.15 4.65
N MET A 74 11.14 6.88 3.89
CA MET A 74 11.20 6.70 2.44
C MET A 74 11.33 8.06 1.75
N THR A 75 12.11 8.09 0.68
CA THR A 75 12.38 9.30 -0.12
C THR A 75 11.69 9.27 -1.48
N ASP A 76 10.95 8.21 -1.76
CA ASP A 76 10.24 7.95 -3.00
C ASP A 76 9.08 6.99 -2.67
N SER A 77 7.92 7.18 -3.29
CA SER A 77 6.76 6.32 -3.16
C SER A 77 5.92 6.38 -4.42
N GLN A 78 5.23 5.29 -4.68
CA GLN A 78 4.20 5.21 -5.69
C GLN A 78 2.89 4.76 -5.04
N ILE A 79 1.76 5.21 -5.57
CA ILE A 79 0.44 4.71 -5.18
C ILE A 79 -0.34 4.23 -6.40
N ALA A 80 -1.13 3.18 -6.20
CA ALA A 80 -2.09 2.69 -7.16
C ALA A 80 -3.41 2.35 -6.46
N ILE A 81 -4.53 2.76 -7.06
CA ILE A 81 -5.88 2.45 -6.60
C ILE A 81 -6.48 1.39 -7.51
N TRP A 82 -7.03 0.35 -6.89
CA TRP A 82 -7.64 -0.79 -7.58
C TRP A 82 -9.13 -0.87 -7.20
N ASP A 83 -9.98 -1.30 -8.12
CA ASP A 83 -11.42 -1.49 -7.85
C ASP A 83 -11.73 -2.75 -7.02
N ALA A 84 -10.83 -3.73 -7.06
CA ALA A 84 -10.84 -4.95 -6.25
C ALA A 84 -9.45 -5.61 -6.26
N CYS A 85 -9.23 -6.58 -5.36
CA CYS A 85 -8.05 -7.43 -5.44
C CYS A 85 -8.05 -8.25 -6.74
N GLY A 86 -6.99 -8.10 -7.54
CA GLY A 86 -6.92 -8.69 -8.89
C GLY A 86 -7.83 -8.03 -9.91
N GLY A 87 -8.39 -6.86 -9.58
CA GLY A 87 -9.22 -6.04 -10.46
C GLY A 87 -8.40 -5.13 -11.37
N ALA A 88 -9.02 -4.05 -11.81
CA ALA A 88 -8.38 -3.04 -12.67
C ALA A 88 -7.83 -1.89 -11.83
N SER A 89 -6.67 -1.35 -12.23
CA SER A 89 -6.19 -0.08 -11.70
C SER A 89 -7.10 1.05 -12.20
N VAL A 90 -7.56 1.89 -11.28
CA VAL A 90 -8.46 3.01 -11.56
C VAL A 90 -7.76 4.37 -11.44
N ALA A 91 -6.65 4.43 -10.71
CA ALA A 91 -5.76 5.57 -10.61
C ALA A 91 -4.37 5.11 -10.17
N SER A 92 -3.35 5.89 -10.49
CA SER A 92 -1.98 5.69 -10.01
C SER A 92 -1.22 7.01 -10.06
N ASP A 93 -0.29 7.20 -9.14
CA ASP A 93 0.57 8.38 -9.09
C ASP A 93 2.00 8.01 -8.68
N ASP A 94 2.96 8.51 -9.47
CA ASP A 94 4.41 8.43 -9.25
C ASP A 94 4.86 9.86 -8.95
N ASP A 95 5.05 10.13 -7.66
CA ASP A 95 5.96 11.14 -7.11
C ASP A 95 6.15 12.49 -7.86
N GLY A 96 5.08 13.17 -8.27
CA GLY A 96 5.13 14.39 -9.10
C GLY A 96 5.83 15.66 -8.55
N GLY A 97 6.65 15.58 -7.48
CA GLY A 97 7.34 16.74 -6.87
C GLY A 97 8.67 16.41 -6.16
N THR A 98 9.49 17.44 -5.88
CA THR A 98 10.80 17.25 -5.20
C THR A 98 10.63 16.78 -3.76
N GLY A 99 11.05 15.55 -3.44
CA GLY A 99 10.79 14.89 -2.15
C GLY A 99 9.74 13.77 -2.22
N ALA A 100 9.19 13.53 -3.42
CA ALA A 100 8.68 12.28 -3.97
C ALA A 100 7.73 11.44 -3.10
N MET A 101 6.62 12.06 -2.69
CA MET A 101 5.46 11.34 -2.15
C MET A 101 4.27 11.53 -3.10
N SER A 102 3.52 10.47 -3.38
CA SER A 102 2.34 10.50 -4.24
C SER A 102 1.14 11.22 -3.59
N LEU A 103 0.31 11.89 -4.41
CA LEU A 103 -0.88 12.67 -4.00
C LEU A 103 -2.19 12.16 -4.63
#